data_AF-A0A7C1EJL2-F1
#
_entry.id   AF-A0A7C1EJL2-F1
#
_cell.length_a   1.000
_cell.length_b   1.000
_cell.length_c   1.000
_cell.angle_alpha   90.00
_cell.angle_beta   90.00
_cell.angle_gamma   90.00
#
_symmetry.space_group_name_H-M   'P 1'
#
loop_
_entity.id
_entity.type
_entity.pdbx_description
1 polymer ?
#
loop_
_entity_poly.entity_id
_entity_poly.type
_entity_poly.pdbx_seq_one_letter_code
_entity_poly.pdbx_strand_id
1 'polypeptide(L)'
;IMSSKSREQQLPAAGEEVYTVPAAESITVVAKGKDEVWMKARHDNGEEEFFLKKGEEKRWKDITKIVFLVGNAAGVEFIADGDSIGSIGEEGEVINGLVFQAGKNWHIDRGQGFRSSRTPATPVPTIVESGLMY
;
A
#
# COMPACT_ATOMS: atom_id res chain seq x y z
N ILE A 1 -53.26 17.67 27.93
CA ILE A 1 -52.43 17.17 29.05
C ILE A 1 -51.88 15.79 28.65
N MET A 2 -50.67 15.79 28.11
CA MET A 2 -49.45 15.29 28.78
C MET A 2 -49.42 13.76 28.92
N SER A 3 -48.53 13.11 28.16
CA SER A 3 -47.48 12.26 28.74
C SER A 3 -46.54 11.79 27.63
N SER A 4 -45.56 12.63 27.36
CA SER A 4 -44.33 12.28 26.66
C SER A 4 -43.55 11.29 27.53
N LYS A 5 -43.41 10.03 27.10
CA LYS A 5 -42.37 9.16 27.66
C LYS A 5 -41.06 9.45 26.92
N SER A 6 -40.37 10.47 27.43
CA SER A 6 -38.95 10.69 27.19
C SER A 6 -38.21 9.40 27.49
N ARG A 7 -37.65 8.79 26.45
CA ARG A 7 -36.70 7.68 26.58
C ARG A 7 -35.39 8.31 27.03
N GLU A 8 -35.22 8.43 28.34
CA GLU A 8 -33.91 8.59 28.97
C GLU A 8 -33.02 7.46 28.46
N GLN A 9 -32.14 7.79 27.51
CA GLN A 9 -31.02 6.94 27.17
C GLN A 9 -30.06 7.05 28.35
N GLN A 10 -30.17 6.07 29.22
CA GLN A 10 -29.26 5.84 30.32
C GLN A 10 -27.87 5.54 29.74
N LEU A 11 -26.97 6.51 29.92
CA LEU A 11 -25.53 6.36 29.72
C LEU A 11 -25.04 5.17 30.55
N PRO A 12 -24.35 4.16 29.99
CA PRO A 12 -23.70 3.16 30.80
C PRO A 12 -22.47 3.77 31.48
N ALA A 13 -22.35 3.42 32.76
CA ALA A 13 -21.35 3.85 33.70
C ALA A 13 -19.93 3.50 33.26
N ALA A 14 -18.98 4.31 33.73
CA ALA A 14 -17.56 4.05 33.72
C ALA A 14 -17.25 2.69 34.38
N GLY A 15 -17.17 1.65 33.55
CA GLY A 15 -16.38 0.46 33.80
C GLY A 15 -15.15 0.56 32.91
N GLU A 16 -13.98 0.33 33.50
CA GLU A 16 -12.70 0.23 32.82
C GLU A 16 -12.72 -1.02 31.92
N GLU A 17 -13.45 -0.97 30.80
CA GLU A 17 -13.25 -1.89 29.69
C GLU A 17 -11.91 -1.52 29.08
N VAL A 18 -10.86 -2.17 29.59
CA VAL A 18 -9.63 -2.37 28.84
C VAL A 18 -10.06 -3.09 27.56
N TYR A 19 -10.34 -2.31 26.51
CA TYR A 19 -10.42 -2.79 25.15
C TYR A 19 -9.04 -3.35 24.83
N THR A 20 -8.79 -4.61 25.17
CA THR A 20 -7.75 -5.37 24.50
C THR A 20 -8.24 -5.49 23.07
N VAL A 21 -7.86 -4.53 22.23
CA VAL A 21 -7.86 -4.72 20.78
C VAL A 21 -7.14 -6.05 20.57
N PRO A 22 -7.84 -7.13 20.13
CA PRO A 22 -7.13 -8.34 19.78
C PRO A 22 -6.04 -7.93 18.81
N ALA A 23 -4.82 -8.41 19.00
CA ALA A 23 -3.75 -8.20 18.04
C ALA A 23 -4.33 -8.61 16.68
N ALA A 24 -4.60 -7.63 15.82
CA ALA A 24 -5.36 -7.86 14.62
C ALA A 24 -4.64 -8.96 13.84
N GLU A 25 -5.30 -10.10 13.64
CA GLU A 25 -4.72 -11.24 12.92
C GLU A 25 -4.65 -10.96 11.42
N SER A 26 -5.46 -10.01 10.96
CA SER A 26 -5.50 -9.51 9.59
C SER A 26 -5.55 -7.97 9.55
N ILE A 27 -5.14 -7.41 8.42
CA ILE A 27 -5.17 -5.97 8.13
C ILE A 27 -6.00 -5.72 6.88
N THR A 28 -6.71 -4.59 6.83
CA THR A 28 -7.32 -4.09 5.60
C THR A 28 -6.47 -2.96 5.04
N VAL A 29 -5.98 -3.11 3.81
CA VAL A 29 -5.22 -2.07 3.10
C VAL A 29 -6.03 -1.58 1.91
N VAL A 30 -6.09 -0.26 1.74
CA VAL A 30 -6.70 0.40 0.59
C VAL A 30 -5.66 1.30 -0.05
N ALA A 31 -5.41 1.13 -1.34
CA ALA A 31 -4.63 2.06 -2.15
C ALA A 31 -5.59 2.91 -2.98
N LYS A 32 -5.42 4.23 -2.94
CA LYS A 32 -6.20 5.21 -3.72
C LYS A 32 -5.28 5.96 -4.66
N GLY A 33 -5.57 5.94 -5.94
CA GLY A 33 -4.80 6.65 -6.96
C GLY A 33 -5.15 8.13 -6.91
N LYS A 34 -4.13 8.97 -6.69
CA LYS A 34 -4.19 10.42 -6.88
C LYS A 34 -3.83 10.81 -8.30
N ASP A 35 -2.92 10.05 -8.91
CA ASP A 35 -2.45 10.16 -10.29
C ASP A 35 -2.21 8.76 -10.87
N GLU A 36 -1.61 8.68 -12.06
CA GLU A 36 -1.20 7.40 -12.65
C GLU A 36 0.00 6.84 -11.88
N VAL A 37 -0.22 5.70 -11.23
CA VAL A 37 0.77 4.98 -10.44
C VAL A 37 0.82 3.54 -10.90
N TRP A 38 2.03 3.00 -11.02
CA TRP A 38 2.22 1.58 -11.25
C TRP A 38 2.56 0.89 -9.93
N MET A 39 1.92 -0.24 -9.67
CA MET A 39 2.05 -0.93 -8.39
C MET A 39 2.18 -2.43 -8.59
N LYS A 40 3.00 -3.05 -7.77
CA LYS A 40 3.06 -4.50 -7.62
C LYS A 40 2.86 -4.85 -6.16
N ALA A 41 1.90 -5.73 -5.88
CA ALA A 41 1.55 -6.17 -4.55
C ALA A 41 1.86 -7.66 -4.41
N ARG A 42 2.47 -8.03 -3.29
CA ARG A 42 2.72 -9.43 -2.90
C ARG A 42 2.04 -9.68 -1.56
N HIS A 43 1.11 -10.62 -1.54
CA HIS A 43 0.39 -11.05 -0.34
C HIS A 43 0.24 -12.57 -0.32
N ASP A 44 -0.46 -13.10 0.67
CA ASP A 44 -0.59 -14.55 0.92
C ASP A 44 -1.14 -15.34 -0.30
N ASN A 45 -1.93 -14.70 -1.17
CA ASN A 45 -2.52 -15.34 -2.36
C ASN A 45 -1.64 -15.23 -3.63
N GLY A 46 -0.47 -14.58 -3.55
CA GLY A 46 0.45 -14.44 -4.67
C GLY A 46 0.90 -13.00 -4.91
N GLU A 47 1.35 -12.75 -6.15
CA GLU A 47 1.79 -11.44 -6.62
C GLU A 47 0.87 -10.93 -7.72
N GLU A 48 0.43 -9.68 -7.61
CA GLU A 48 -0.34 -8.98 -8.64
C GLU A 48 0.37 -7.67 -9.02
N GLU A 49 0.32 -7.33 -10.31
CA GLU A 49 0.85 -6.09 -10.85
C GLU A 49 -0.27 -5.35 -11.59
N PHE A 50 -0.44 -4.07 -11.29
CA PHE A 50 -1.54 -3.28 -11.82
C PHE A 50 -1.18 -1.80 -11.86
N PHE A 51 -1.92 -1.04 -12.66
CA PHE A 51 -1.89 0.42 -12.65
C PHE A 51 -3.12 0.91 -11.91
N LEU A 52 -2.93 1.95 -11.10
CA LEU A 52 -4.02 2.67 -10.45
C LEU A 52 -4.04 4.07 -11.05
N LYS A 53 -5.19 4.51 -11.55
CA LYS A 53 -5.37 5.88 -12.04
C LYS A 53 -5.97 6.77 -10.97
N LYS A 54 -5.96 8.07 -11.24
CA LYS A 54 -6.65 9.06 -10.43
C LYS A 54 -8.10 8.69 -10.17
N GLY A 55 -8.46 8.59 -8.89
CA GLY A 55 -9.82 8.24 -8.43
C GLY A 55 -10.11 6.74 -8.38
N GLU A 56 -9.21 5.89 -8.88
CA GLU A 56 -9.33 4.44 -8.71
C GLU A 56 -8.83 4.03 -7.32
N GLU A 57 -9.44 2.98 -6.78
CA GLU A 57 -9.01 2.39 -5.52
C GLU A 57 -8.98 0.87 -5.60
N LYS A 58 -8.00 0.29 -4.91
CA LYS A 58 -7.84 -1.16 -4.77
C LYS A 58 -7.80 -1.49 -3.29
N ARG A 59 -8.51 -2.56 -2.91
CA ARG A 59 -8.70 -2.95 -1.51
C ARG A 59 -8.28 -4.40 -1.32
N TRP A 60 -7.42 -4.62 -0.33
CA TRP A 60 -7.05 -5.94 0.19
C TRP A 60 -7.62 -6.07 1.59
N LYS A 61 -8.34 -7.15 1.85
CA LYS A 61 -8.97 -7.46 3.13
C LYS A 61 -8.47 -8.81 3.61
N ASP A 62 -8.52 -9.02 4.92
CA ASP A 62 -8.23 -10.31 5.54
C ASP A 62 -6.84 -10.85 5.20
N ILE A 63 -5.87 -9.94 5.00
CA ILE A 63 -4.47 -10.28 4.70
C ILE A 63 -3.63 -10.20 5.97
N THR A 64 -2.67 -11.11 6.14
CA THR A 64 -1.77 -11.06 7.31
C THR A 64 -0.61 -10.09 7.03
N LYS A 65 -0.14 -10.09 5.79
CA LYS A 65 0.98 -9.28 5.33
C LYS A 65 0.86 -9.00 3.83
N ILE A 66 1.21 -7.78 3.45
CA ILE A 66 1.33 -7.38 2.05
C ILE A 66 2.56 -6.50 1.86
N VAL A 67 3.28 -6.74 0.77
CA VAL A 67 4.48 -6.00 0.38
C VAL A 67 4.22 -5.34 -0.96
N PHE A 68 4.47 -4.04 -1.06
CA PHE A 68 4.28 -3.26 -2.27
C PHE A 68 5.60 -2.79 -2.87
N LEU A 69 5.61 -2.76 -4.20
CA LEU A 69 6.48 -1.94 -5.02
C LEU A 69 5.60 -0.90 -5.70
N VAL A 70 5.90 0.38 -5.48
CA VAL A 70 5.10 1.49 -5.99
C VAL A 70 6.02 2.36 -6.82
N GLY A 71 5.69 2.55 -8.10
CA GLY A 71 6.34 3.52 -8.97
C GLY A 71 5.46 4.74 -9.18
N ASN A 72 6.03 5.94 -9.03
CA ASN A 72 5.32 7.20 -8.85
C ASN A 72 4.59 7.29 -7.50
N ALA A 73 5.37 7.18 -6.42
CA ALA A 73 4.88 7.07 -5.04
C ALA A 73 4.01 8.27 -4.57
N ALA A 74 4.23 9.48 -5.07
CA ALA A 74 3.35 10.62 -4.79
C ALA A 74 1.93 10.46 -5.36
N GLY A 75 1.76 9.63 -6.40
CA GLY A 75 0.50 9.40 -7.10
C GLY A 75 -0.44 8.42 -6.38
N VAL A 76 -0.10 7.93 -5.18
CA VAL A 76 -0.94 7.00 -4.42
C VAL A 76 -1.03 7.39 -2.94
N GLU A 77 -2.18 7.14 -2.36
CA GLU A 77 -2.41 7.20 -0.91
C GLU A 77 -2.83 5.84 -0.39
N PHE A 78 -2.21 5.40 0.70
CA PHE A 78 -2.55 4.16 1.36
C PHE A 78 -3.30 4.42 2.66
N ILE A 79 -4.31 3.58 2.91
CA ILE A 79 -5.11 3.58 4.11
C ILE A 79 -5.05 2.17 4.69
N ALA A 80 -4.55 2.04 5.91
CA ALA A 80 -4.39 0.78 6.63
C ALA A 80 -5.32 0.79 7.85
N ASP A 81 -6.26 -0.16 7.92
CA ASP A 81 -7.28 -0.26 8.99
C ASP A 81 -8.08 1.03 9.26
N GLY A 82 -8.16 1.91 8.27
CA GLY A 82 -8.85 3.21 8.36
C GLY A 82 -7.92 4.40 8.57
N ASP A 83 -6.66 4.15 8.95
CA ASP A 83 -5.63 5.19 9.10
C ASP A 83 -4.93 5.45 7.77
N SER A 84 -5.05 6.67 7.25
CA SER A 84 -4.25 7.11 6.11
C SER A 84 -2.80 7.28 6.55
N ILE A 85 -1.88 6.67 5.82
CA ILE A 85 -0.44 6.80 6.08
C ILE A 85 0.18 7.98 5.33
N GLY A 86 -0.63 8.70 4.55
CA GLY A 86 -0.21 9.83 3.74
C GLY A 86 0.56 9.42 2.49
N SER A 87 1.33 10.38 1.96
CA SER A 87 2.21 10.14 0.82
C SER A 87 3.44 9.35 1.27
N ILE A 88 3.71 8.26 0.58
CA ILE A 88 4.81 7.33 0.91
C ILE A 88 6.15 7.69 0.24
N GLY A 89 6.16 8.68 -0.64
CA GLY A 89 7.33 9.11 -1.39
C GLY A 89 7.05 10.31 -2.28
N GLU A 90 8.05 10.71 -3.06
CA GLU A 90 8.00 11.86 -3.96
C GLU A 90 7.46 11.51 -5.37
N GLU A 91 7.25 12.53 -6.20
CA GLU A 91 6.83 12.35 -7.61
C GLU A 91 7.93 11.63 -8.39
N GLY A 92 7.55 10.59 -9.14
CA GLY A 92 8.49 9.75 -9.88
C GLY A 92 9.35 8.82 -9.00
N GLU A 93 9.23 8.89 -7.67
CA GLU A 93 9.96 7.99 -6.78
C GLU A 93 9.38 6.58 -6.85
N VAL A 94 10.28 5.59 -6.74
CA VAL A 94 9.93 4.16 -6.69
C VAL A 94 10.21 3.63 -5.29
N ILE A 95 9.15 3.33 -4.54
CA ILE A 95 9.24 2.71 -3.22
C ILE A 95 9.18 1.20 -3.37
N ASN A 96 10.28 0.53 -3.04
CA ASN A 96 10.38 -0.93 -3.09
C ASN A 96 10.40 -1.53 -1.68
N GLY A 97 9.41 -2.37 -1.38
CA GLY A 97 9.33 -3.08 -0.11
C GLY A 97 8.51 -2.36 0.95
N LEU A 98 7.45 -1.63 0.55
CA LEU A 98 6.50 -1.09 1.53
C LEU A 98 5.69 -2.24 2.12
N VAL A 99 5.88 -2.52 3.40
CA VAL A 99 5.27 -3.65 4.11
C VAL A 99 4.15 -3.15 5.01
N PHE A 100 2.97 -3.75 4.86
CA PHE A 100 1.90 -3.69 5.85
C PHE A 100 1.74 -5.08 6.46
N GLN A 101 1.62 -5.14 7.78
CA GLN A 101 1.47 -6.39 8.51
C GLN A 101 0.48 -6.20 9.65
N ALA A 102 -0.42 -7.15 9.81
CA ALA A 102 -1.42 -7.13 10.87
C ALA A 102 -0.74 -7.06 12.26
N GLY A 103 -1.27 -6.21 13.14
CA GLY A 103 -0.70 -5.94 14.46
C GLY A 103 0.64 -5.19 14.47
N LYS A 104 1.11 -4.69 13.32
CA LYS A 104 2.33 -3.86 13.20
C LYS A 104 2.07 -2.61 12.37
N ASN A 105 2.88 -1.57 12.61
CA ASN A 105 2.86 -0.40 11.74
C ASN A 105 3.51 -0.70 10.38
N TRP A 106 3.12 0.08 9.38
CA TRP A 106 3.75 0.03 8.07
C TRP A 106 5.22 0.45 8.17
N HIS A 107 6.06 -0.15 7.32
CA HIS A 107 7.49 0.17 7.24
C HIS A 107 8.02 -0.17 5.84
N ILE A 108 9.12 0.46 5.44
CA ILE A 108 9.78 0.16 4.17
C ILE A 108 10.96 -0.78 4.45
N ASP A 109 10.84 -2.03 4.01
CA ASP A 109 11.87 -3.06 4.08
C ASP A 109 12.38 -3.39 2.67
N ARG A 110 13.53 -2.79 2.30
CA ARG A 110 14.16 -3.02 0.99
C ARG A 110 14.67 -4.46 0.80
N GLY A 111 14.87 -5.23 1.87
CA GLY A 111 15.28 -6.63 1.81
C GLY A 111 14.12 -7.56 1.40
N GLN A 112 12.90 -7.18 1.78
CA GLN A 112 11.66 -7.84 1.40
C GLN A 112 11.04 -7.29 0.10
N GLY A 113 11.65 -6.24 -0.44
CA GLY A 113 11.31 -5.69 -1.74
C GLY A 113 11.47 -6.67 -2.90
N PHE A 114 10.84 -6.33 -4.01
CA PHE A 114 10.89 -7.08 -5.25
C PHE A 114 12.29 -6.91 -5.82
N ARG A 115 13.06 -8.00 -5.87
CA ARG A 115 14.36 -8.00 -6.55
C ARG A 115 14.10 -7.73 -8.03
N SER A 116 14.51 -6.56 -8.51
CA SER A 116 14.65 -6.36 -9.94
C SER A 116 15.68 -7.37 -10.43
N SER A 117 15.26 -8.34 -11.24
CA SER A 117 16.17 -8.88 -12.24
C SER A 117 16.49 -7.73 -13.19
N ARG A 118 17.43 -6.86 -12.80
CA ARG A 118 18.28 -6.22 -13.79
C ARG A 118 19.05 -7.37 -14.41
N THR A 119 18.47 -8.00 -15.42
CA THR A 119 19.32 -8.36 -16.56
C THR A 119 19.99 -7.03 -16.92
N PRO A 120 21.32 -6.89 -16.81
CA PRO A 120 21.98 -5.72 -17.38
C PRO A 120 21.46 -5.62 -18.81
N ALA A 121 20.99 -4.43 -19.19
CA ALA A 121 20.54 -4.16 -20.55
C ALA A 121 21.55 -4.78 -21.49
N THR A 122 21.08 -5.67 -22.37
CA THR A 122 21.87 -6.29 -23.43
C THR A 122 22.77 -5.19 -24.02
N PRO A 123 24.10 -5.33 -24.04
CA PRO A 123 24.92 -4.33 -24.70
C PRO A 123 24.42 -4.28 -26.14
N VAL A 124 23.86 -3.13 -26.53
CA VAL A 124 23.52 -2.84 -27.92
C VAL A 124 24.81 -3.12 -28.69
N PRO A 125 24.84 -4.02 -29.70
CA PRO A 125 26.04 -4.20 -30.47
C PRO A 125 26.33 -2.85 -31.14
N THR A 126 27.38 -2.17 -30.68
CA THR A 126 27.94 -1.02 -31.38
C THR A 126 28.34 -1.51 -32.76
N ILE A 127 27.52 -1.18 -33.76
CA ILE A 127 27.89 -1.32 -35.16
C ILE A 127 29.08 -0.39 -35.35
N VAL A 128 30.28 -0.98 -35.39
CA VAL A 128 31.47 -0.29 -35.84
C VAL A 128 31.34 -0.18 -37.35
N GLU A 129 30.83 0.95 -37.83
CA GLU A 129 31.03 1.39 -39.21
C GLU A 129 32.54 1.58 -39.41
N SER A 130 33.21 0.53 -39.86
CA SER A 130 34.56 0.60 -40.42
C SER A 130 34.49 1.44 -41.69
N GLY A 131 34.71 2.74 -41.54
CA GLY A 131 34.88 3.68 -42.63
C GLY A 131 36.03 3.22 -43.51
N LEU A 132 35.69 2.97 -44.78
CA LEU A 132 36.61 2.96 -45.90
C LEU A 132 37.38 4.29 -45.89
N MET A 133 38.71 4.21 -45.87
CA MET A 133 39.57 5.32 -46.29
C MET A 133 40.50 4.80 -47.39
N TYR A 134 40.55 5.64 -48.41
CA TYR A 134 41.12 5.51 -49.75
C TYR A 134 42.62 5.17 -49.79
#